data_AF-A0A8S0FTA0-F1
#
_entry.id   AF-A0A8S0FTA0-F1
#
_cell.length_a   1.000
_cell.length_b   1.000
_cell.length_c   1.000
_cell.angle_alpha   90.00
_cell.angle_beta   90.00
_cell.angle_gamma   90.00
#
_symmetry.space_group_name_H-M   'P 1'
#
loop_
_entity.id
_entity.type
_entity.pdbx_description
1 polymer ?
#
loop_
_entity_poly.entity_id
_entity_poly.type
_entity_poly.pdbx_seq_one_letter_code
_entity_poly.pdbx_strand_id
1 'polypeptide(L)'
;MKEKLRRCGIRSIDAVVDVTNYVLLELGQPMHAFDKDRIEGGIVVRMAKEGETLVLLDGTEAKLNADTLVIADHNKALAMGGIFGGEHSGVNDETQNVLLECAFFSPLSITGRARRHGLHTDASHRYERGVDPALQHKATHWNVRPVC
;
A
#
# COMPACT_ATOMS: atom_id res chain seq x y z
N MET A 1 13.13 3.27 -16.07
CA MET A 1 12.08 3.35 -15.03
C MET A 1 11.78 4.79 -14.63
N LYS A 2 12.76 5.55 -14.11
CA LYS A 2 12.59 6.97 -13.71
C LYS A 2 11.93 7.87 -14.77
N GLU A 3 12.36 7.82 -16.03
CA GLU A 3 11.77 8.66 -17.09
C GLU A 3 10.33 8.25 -17.46
N LYS A 4 9.96 6.97 -17.29
CA LYS A 4 8.57 6.51 -17.49
C LYS A 4 7.67 7.03 -16.38
N LEU A 5 8.11 6.95 -15.11
CA LEU A 5 7.40 7.50 -13.96
C LEU A 5 7.23 9.03 -14.08
N ARG A 6 8.31 9.74 -14.44
CA ARG A 6 8.30 11.20 -14.65
C ARG A 6 7.27 11.63 -15.70
N ARG A 7 7.16 10.90 -16.81
CA ARG A 7 6.17 11.17 -17.88
C ARG A 7 4.73 10.89 -17.45
N CYS A 8 4.53 10.06 -16.43
CA CYS A 8 3.23 9.80 -15.81
C CYS A 8 2.94 10.72 -14.61
N GLY A 9 3.78 11.73 -14.35
CA GLY A 9 3.59 12.69 -13.26
C GLY A 9 4.01 12.19 -11.88
N ILE A 10 4.60 11.00 -11.78
CA ILE A 10 5.09 10.43 -10.51
C ILE A 10 6.54 10.86 -10.29
N ARG A 11 6.81 11.52 -9.16
CA ARG A 11 8.18 11.82 -8.73
C ARG A 11 8.85 10.54 -8.22
N SER A 12 10.07 10.31 -8.68
CA SER A 12 10.92 9.23 -8.20
C SER A 12 11.37 9.56 -6.78
N ILE A 13 11.17 8.64 -5.84
CA ILE A 13 11.50 8.85 -4.41
C ILE A 13 12.55 7.84 -3.98
N ASP A 14 12.19 6.57 -4.00
CA ASP A 14 13.05 5.45 -3.64
C ASP A 14 12.89 4.32 -4.66
N ALA A 15 13.92 3.49 -4.84
CA ALA A 15 13.89 2.41 -5.82
C ALA A 15 12.73 1.42 -5.59
N VAL A 16 12.39 1.13 -4.33
CA VAL A 16 11.29 0.20 -3.99
C VAL A 16 9.94 0.84 -4.30
N VAL A 17 9.76 2.11 -3.90
CA VAL A 17 8.53 2.88 -4.15
C VAL A 17 8.33 3.14 -5.65
N ASP A 18 9.42 3.36 -6.38
CA ASP A 18 9.39 3.53 -7.84
C ASP A 18 8.96 2.25 -8.54
N VAL A 19 9.42 1.08 -8.08
CA VAL A 19 9.01 -0.22 -8.64
C VAL A 19 7.54 -0.48 -8.39
N THR A 20 7.02 -0.29 -7.17
CA THR A 20 5.60 -0.51 -6.88
C THR A 20 4.70 0.43 -7.70
N ASN A 21 5.09 1.71 -7.83
CA ASN A 21 4.39 2.67 -8.70
C ASN A 21 4.49 2.30 -10.19
N TYR A 22 5.62 1.74 -10.62
CA TYR A 22 5.79 1.30 -12.00
C TYR A 22 4.88 0.11 -12.32
N VAL A 23 4.80 -0.89 -11.43
CA VAL A 23 3.87 -2.03 -11.60
C VAL A 23 2.41 -1.55 -11.59
N LEU A 24 2.09 -0.57 -10.73
CA LEU A 24 0.77 0.05 -10.75
C LEU A 24 0.44 0.67 -12.11
N LEU A 25 1.36 1.44 -12.69
CA LEU A 25 1.16 2.07 -14.00
C LEU A 25 1.10 1.05 -15.14
N GLU A 26 1.92 0.01 -15.09
CA GLU A 26 2.07 -0.96 -16.17
C GLU A 26 0.98 -2.05 -16.17
N LEU A 27 0.62 -2.58 -14.99
CA LEU A 27 -0.31 -3.70 -14.84
C LEU A 27 -1.65 -3.30 -14.24
N GLY A 28 -1.77 -2.11 -13.65
CA GLY A 28 -3.01 -1.69 -13.00
C GLY A 28 -3.12 -2.10 -11.53
N GLN A 29 -2.24 -2.97 -11.03
CA GLN A 29 -2.29 -3.55 -9.69
C GLN A 29 -1.54 -2.69 -8.66
N PRO A 30 -2.21 -2.17 -7.62
CA PRO A 30 -1.53 -1.50 -6.52
C PRO A 30 -0.71 -2.51 -5.71
N MET A 31 0.53 -2.10 -5.40
CA MET A 31 1.44 -2.83 -4.55
C MET A 31 1.97 -1.90 -3.46
N HIS A 32 2.26 -2.47 -2.30
CA HIS A 32 2.92 -1.77 -1.21
C HIS A 32 4.19 -2.49 -0.79
N ALA A 33 5.11 -1.77 -0.18
CA ALA A 33 6.35 -2.31 0.35
C ALA A 33 6.49 -1.87 1.81
N PHE A 34 6.65 -2.84 2.69
CA PHE A 34 6.88 -2.62 4.11
C PHE A 34 8.33 -2.93 4.46
N ASP A 35 8.87 -2.22 5.44
CA ASP A 35 10.11 -2.61 6.10
C ASP A 35 9.82 -3.87 6.96
N LYS A 36 10.40 -4.99 6.54
CA LYS A 36 10.17 -6.29 7.18
C LYS A 36 10.69 -6.30 8.62
N ASP A 37 11.76 -5.57 8.90
CA ASP A 37 12.39 -5.57 10.22
C ASP A 37 11.56 -4.79 11.25
N ARG A 38 10.55 -4.04 10.78
CA ARG A 38 9.61 -3.26 11.62
C ARG A 38 8.28 -3.95 11.87
N ILE A 39 8.08 -5.16 11.32
CA ILE A 39 6.86 -5.95 11.47
C ILE A 39 7.03 -6.93 12.62
N GLU A 40 6.16 -6.86 13.62
CA GLU A 40 6.22 -7.73 14.78
C GLU A 40 5.27 -8.92 14.67
N GLY A 41 5.84 -10.13 14.58
CA GLY A 41 5.08 -11.37 14.62
C GLY A 41 4.33 -11.73 13.33
N GLY A 42 4.39 -10.90 12.29
CA GLY A 42 3.82 -11.17 10.97
C GLY A 42 2.68 -10.23 10.60
N ILE A 43 2.19 -10.35 9.35
CA ILE A 43 1.10 -9.52 8.83
C ILE A 43 -0.26 -10.13 9.16
N VAL A 44 -1.16 -9.29 9.66
CA VAL A 44 -2.56 -9.58 9.93
C VAL A 44 -3.42 -8.56 9.19
N VAL A 45 -4.25 -9.04 8.26
CA VAL A 45 -5.29 -8.22 7.63
C VAL A 45 -6.55 -8.32 8.46
N ARG A 46 -6.99 -7.20 9.04
CA ARG A 46 -8.18 -7.14 9.90
C ARG A 46 -8.92 -5.82 9.74
N MET A 47 -10.11 -5.73 10.33
CA MET A 47 -10.73 -4.43 10.54
C MET A 47 -10.01 -3.68 11.67
N ALA A 48 -9.99 -2.36 11.58
CA ALA A 48 -9.49 -1.49 12.62
C ALA A 48 -10.33 -1.63 13.89
N LYS A 49 -9.77 -1.27 15.03
CA LYS A 49 -10.55 -1.06 16.25
C LYS A 49 -11.13 0.35 16.21
N GLU A 50 -12.29 0.54 16.82
CA GLU A 50 -12.91 1.86 16.90
C GLU A 50 -11.99 2.84 17.64
N GLY A 51 -11.63 3.94 16.98
CA GLY A 51 -10.71 4.95 17.52
C GLY A 51 -9.24 4.52 17.50
N GLU A 52 -8.88 3.45 16.79
CA GLU A 52 -7.48 3.04 16.57
C GLU A 52 -6.73 4.16 15.84
N THR A 53 -5.54 4.51 16.31
CA THR A 53 -4.74 5.58 15.73
C THR A 53 -3.68 5.02 14.81
N LEU A 54 -3.47 5.68 13.67
CA LEU A 54 -2.42 5.36 12.72
C LEU A 54 -1.75 6.65 12.27
N VAL A 55 -0.42 6.70 12.42
CA VAL A 55 0.40 7.78 11.86
C VAL A 55 0.70 7.45 10.41
N LEU A 56 0.27 8.34 9.50
CA LEU A 56 0.40 8.20 8.07
C LEU A 56 1.78 8.67 7.59
N LEU A 57 2.20 8.25 6.40
CA LEU A 57 3.48 8.63 5.80
C LEU A 57 3.70 10.15 5.64
N ASP A 58 2.65 10.97 5.71
CA ASP A 58 2.75 12.43 5.70
C ASP A 58 2.90 13.05 7.11
N GLY A 59 3.02 12.21 8.15
CA GLY A 59 3.12 12.60 9.55
C GLY A 59 1.78 12.94 10.20
N THR A 60 0.66 12.84 9.48
CA THR A 60 -0.66 13.08 10.06
C THR A 60 -1.17 11.85 10.82
N GLU A 61 -1.82 12.08 11.96
CA GLU A 61 -2.45 11.01 12.73
C GLU A 61 -3.92 10.86 12.33
N ALA A 62 -4.28 9.68 11.82
CA ALA A 62 -5.64 9.32 11.46
C ALA A 62 -6.27 8.44 12.54
N LYS A 63 -7.46 8.82 13.02
CA LYS A 63 -8.32 7.95 13.82
C LYS A 63 -9.16 7.08 12.91
N LEU A 64 -9.07 5.78 13.09
CA LEU A 64 -9.73 4.77 12.29
C LEU A 64 -11.03 4.32 12.95
N ASN A 65 -12.03 4.05 12.14
CA ASN A 65 -13.30 3.49 12.59
C ASN A 65 -13.26 1.97 12.46
N ALA A 66 -14.07 1.26 13.24
CA ALA A 66 -14.12 -0.21 13.23
C ALA A 66 -14.58 -0.81 11.89
N ASP A 67 -15.14 0.00 10.99
CA ASP A 67 -15.46 -0.43 9.64
C ASP A 67 -14.25 -0.45 8.73
N THR A 68 -13.14 0.22 9.03
CA THR A 68 -11.98 0.42 8.13
C THR A 68 -11.06 -0.79 8.08
N LEU A 69 -10.67 -1.21 6.86
CA LEU A 69 -9.74 -2.33 6.68
C LEU A 69 -8.30 -1.84 6.89
N VAL A 70 -7.55 -2.56 7.72
CA VAL A 70 -6.15 -2.26 8.00
C VAL A 70 -5.26 -3.47 7.76
N ILE A 71 -4.04 -3.16 7.40
CA ILE A 71 -2.93 -4.10 7.45
C ILE A 71 -2.22 -3.81 8.75
N ALA A 72 -2.21 -4.78 9.64
CA ALA A 72 -1.61 -4.68 10.96
C ALA A 72 -0.53 -5.76 11.10
N ASP A 73 0.29 -5.63 12.13
CA ASP A 73 1.02 -6.76 12.69
C ASP A 73 0.30 -7.28 13.94
N HIS A 74 0.94 -8.14 14.72
CA HIS A 74 0.34 -8.66 15.96
C HIS A 74 0.21 -7.61 17.08
N ASN A 75 0.86 -6.45 16.94
CA ASN A 75 0.95 -5.42 17.95
C ASN A 75 0.16 -4.15 17.58
N LYS A 76 0.26 -3.67 16.33
CA LYS A 76 -0.21 -2.37 15.87
C LYS A 76 -0.67 -2.36 14.40
N ALA A 77 -1.44 -1.35 14.03
CA ALA A 77 -1.76 -1.08 12.62
C ALA A 77 -0.52 -0.55 11.87
N LEU A 78 -0.30 -1.03 10.66
CA LEU A 78 0.82 -0.66 9.79
C LEU A 78 0.37 0.22 8.63
N ALA A 79 -0.84 0.00 8.09
CA ALA A 79 -1.39 0.76 6.96
C ALA A 79 -2.92 0.65 6.89
N MET A 80 -3.56 1.62 6.27
CA MET A 80 -4.95 1.50 5.81
C MET A 80 -4.99 0.73 4.50
N GLY A 81 -5.63 -0.44 4.52
CA GLY A 81 -5.63 -1.39 3.40
C GLY A 81 -6.14 -0.75 2.11
N GLY A 82 -5.26 -0.66 1.10
CA GLY A 82 -5.58 -0.09 -0.21
C GLY A 82 -5.80 1.43 -0.24
N ILE A 83 -5.53 2.15 0.85
CA ILE A 83 -5.74 3.60 0.94
C ILE A 83 -4.42 4.34 1.17
N PHE A 84 -3.73 4.06 2.29
CA PHE A 84 -2.54 4.81 2.70
C PHE A 84 -1.61 3.98 3.59
N GLY A 85 -0.31 4.10 3.37
CA GLY A 85 0.72 3.47 4.21
C GLY A 85 0.94 4.24 5.52
N GLY A 86 1.34 3.54 6.57
CA GLY A 86 1.78 4.17 7.82
C GLY A 86 3.24 4.58 7.77
N GLU A 87 3.61 5.63 8.53
CA GLU A 87 4.98 6.14 8.58
C GLU A 87 5.96 5.09 9.11
N HIS A 88 5.59 4.43 10.20
CA HIS A 88 6.49 3.52 10.91
C HIS A 88 6.77 2.22 10.15
N SER A 89 5.92 1.84 9.20
CA SER A 89 6.02 0.59 8.45
C SER A 89 6.61 0.78 7.06
N GLY A 90 6.80 2.03 6.63
CA GLY A 90 7.38 2.38 5.34
C GLY A 90 8.87 2.07 5.22
N VAL A 91 9.30 1.80 3.99
CA VAL A 91 10.71 1.60 3.63
C VAL A 91 11.46 2.94 3.70
N ASN A 92 12.65 2.94 4.26
CA ASN A 92 13.57 4.08 4.28
C ASN A 92 15.00 3.66 3.84
N ASP A 93 15.92 4.62 3.84
CA ASP A 93 17.32 4.39 3.42
C ASP A 93 18.08 3.34 4.26
N GLU A 94 17.57 3.03 5.46
CA GLU A 94 18.17 2.05 6.37
C GLU A 94 17.59 0.64 6.17
N THR A 95 16.43 0.52 5.53
CA THR A 95 15.72 -0.76 5.33
C THR A 95 16.57 -1.73 4.53
N GLN A 96 16.90 -2.88 5.14
CA GLN A 96 17.63 -3.97 4.49
C GLN A 96 16.71 -5.06 3.96
N ASN A 97 15.58 -5.28 4.63
CA ASN A 97 14.65 -6.34 4.32
C ASN A 97 13.28 -5.75 3.96
N VAL A 98 12.79 -6.05 2.76
CA VAL A 98 11.50 -5.53 2.28
C VAL A 98 10.47 -6.66 2.19
N LEU A 99 9.27 -6.40 2.68
CA LEU A 99 8.10 -7.24 2.46
C LEU A 99 7.19 -6.57 1.42
N LEU A 100 7.00 -7.24 0.28
CA LEU A 100 6.09 -6.76 -0.77
C LEU A 100 4.68 -7.27 -0.53
N GLU A 101 3.72 -6.35 -0.53
CA GLU A 101 2.29 -6.62 -0.44
C GLU A 101 1.64 -6.45 -1.82
N CYS A 102 0.90 -7.47 -2.23
CA CYS A 102 0.06 -7.46 -3.43
C CYS A 102 -1.31 -8.01 -3.04
N ALA A 103 -2.24 -7.12 -2.70
CA ALA A 103 -3.58 -7.48 -2.26
C ALA A 103 -4.66 -6.97 -3.23
N PHE A 104 -5.78 -7.70 -3.27
CA PHE A 104 -7.01 -7.25 -3.89
C PHE A 104 -8.00 -6.98 -2.78
N PHE A 105 -8.47 -5.74 -2.74
CA PHE A 105 -9.48 -5.31 -1.80
C PHE A 105 -10.78 -5.12 -2.57
N SER A 106 -11.87 -5.65 -2.01
CA SER A 106 -13.19 -5.48 -2.60
C SER A 106 -13.51 -3.98 -2.71
N PRO A 107 -13.98 -3.48 -3.87
CA PRO A 107 -14.30 -2.06 -4.05
C PRO A 107 -15.27 -1.55 -2.99
N LEU A 108 -16.27 -2.36 -2.61
CA LEU A 108 -17.24 -2.03 -1.56
C LEU A 108 -16.60 -1.78 -0.18
N SER A 109 -15.45 -2.41 0.07
CA SER A 109 -14.70 -2.28 1.33
C SER A 109 -13.75 -1.08 1.34
N ILE A 110 -13.58 -0.37 0.22
CA ILE A 110 -12.72 0.82 0.10
C ILE A 110 -13.53 2.08 -0.22
N THR A 111 -14.59 1.96 -1.02
CA THR A 111 -15.41 3.07 -1.49
C THR A 111 -15.87 3.98 -0.36
N GLY A 112 -15.48 5.25 -0.46
CA GLY A 112 -15.87 6.32 0.46
C GLY A 112 -15.07 6.36 1.76
N ARG A 113 -14.20 5.38 2.05
CA ARG A 113 -13.37 5.38 3.27
C ARG A 113 -12.19 6.33 3.16
N ALA A 114 -11.51 6.35 2.01
CA ALA A 114 -10.47 7.33 1.72
C ALA A 114 -11.01 8.78 1.86
N ARG A 115 -12.20 9.04 1.29
CA ARG A 115 -12.87 10.35 1.42
C ARG A 115 -13.23 10.72 2.86
N ARG A 116 -13.65 9.76 3.69
CA ARG A 116 -13.97 10.00 5.12
C ARG A 116 -12.74 10.45 5.91
N HIS A 117 -11.56 9.97 5.54
CA HIS A 117 -10.29 10.40 6.13
C HIS A 117 -9.67 11.62 5.42
N GLY A 118 -10.35 12.21 4.43
CA GLY A 118 -9.82 13.34 3.65
C GLY A 118 -8.64 12.97 2.74
N LEU A 119 -8.38 11.68 2.53
CA LEU A 119 -7.25 11.17 1.76
C LEU A 119 -7.66 10.88 0.32
N HIS A 120 -6.80 11.24 -0.62
CA HIS A 120 -6.97 10.95 -2.05
C HIS A 120 -5.65 10.46 -2.65
N THR A 121 -5.53 9.15 -2.83
CA THR A 121 -4.36 8.51 -3.46
C THR A 121 -4.73 7.78 -4.75
N ASP A 122 -3.77 7.64 -5.65
CA ASP A 122 -3.95 6.87 -6.90
C ASP A 122 -4.35 5.41 -6.64
N ALA A 123 -3.86 4.83 -5.54
CA ALA A 123 -4.25 3.49 -5.09
C ALA A 123 -5.72 3.43 -4.70
N SER A 124 -6.18 4.35 -3.83
CA SER A 124 -7.58 4.40 -3.40
C SER A 124 -8.52 4.60 -4.60
N HIS A 125 -8.18 5.51 -5.52
CA HIS A 125 -9.01 5.80 -6.68
C HIS A 125 -9.15 4.61 -7.65
N ARG A 126 -8.12 3.76 -7.76
CA ARG A 126 -8.17 2.54 -8.58
C ARG A 126 -8.94 1.41 -7.91
N TYR A 127 -8.77 1.21 -6.61
CA TYR A 127 -9.57 0.22 -5.87
C TYR A 127 -11.06 0.58 -5.85
N GLU A 128 -11.42 1.86 -5.73
CA GLU A 128 -12.82 2.33 -5.82
C GLU A 128 -13.47 2.04 -7.18
N ARG A 129 -12.69 2.07 -8.27
CA ARG A 129 -13.19 1.78 -9.63
C ARG A 129 -13.16 0.31 -10.01
N GLY A 130 -12.61 -0.55 -9.15
CA GLY A 130 -12.44 -1.97 -9.41
C GLY A 130 -11.08 -2.26 -10.06
N VAL A 131 -10.30 -3.09 -9.40
CA VAL A 131 -9.10 -3.71 -9.94
C VAL A 131 -9.47 -5.12 -10.42
N ASP A 132 -8.87 -5.63 -11.49
CA ASP A 132 -9.16 -6.99 -11.95
C ASP A 132 -8.59 -8.01 -10.95
N PRO A 133 -9.43 -8.87 -10.33
CA PRO A 133 -8.97 -9.85 -9.35
C PRO A 133 -8.00 -10.89 -9.93
N ALA A 134 -7.93 -11.08 -11.24
CA ALA A 134 -6.97 -11.99 -11.88
C ALA A 134 -5.55 -11.40 -12.02
N LEU A 135 -5.36 -10.09 -11.81
CA LEU A 135 -4.07 -9.41 -11.98
C LEU A 135 -3.06 -9.74 -10.88
N GLN A 136 -3.53 -10.13 -9.69
CA GLN A 136 -2.68 -10.40 -8.53
C GLN A 136 -1.60 -11.44 -8.85
N HIS A 137 -1.98 -12.52 -9.52
CA HIS A 137 -1.05 -13.60 -9.87
C HIS A 137 -0.01 -13.16 -10.91
N LYS A 138 -0.39 -12.29 -11.87
CA LYS A 138 0.53 -11.74 -12.88
C LYS A 138 1.48 -10.71 -12.28
N ALA A 139 0.99 -9.84 -11.38
CA ALA A 139 1.81 -8.84 -10.71
C ALA A 139 2.85 -9.48 -9.79
N THR A 140 2.46 -10.48 -8.99
CA THR A 140 3.40 -11.20 -8.12
C THR A 140 4.47 -11.96 -8.92
N HIS A 141 4.14 -12.50 -10.10
CA HIS A 141 5.11 -13.17 -10.98
C HIS A 141 5.91 -12.23 -11.88
N TRP A 142 5.56 -10.94 -11.96
CA TRP A 142 6.31 -10.00 -12.79
C TRP A 142 7.77 -9.87 -12.33
N ASN A 143 7.99 -10.01 -11.02
CA ASN A 143 9.31 -9.94 -10.39
C ASN A 143 10.14 -11.24 -10.49
N VAL A 144 9.65 -12.28 -11.20
CA VAL A 144 10.35 -13.58 -11.32
C VAL A 144 10.90 -13.81 -12.74
N ARG A 145 10.83 -12.81 -13.63
CA ARG A 145 11.65 -12.83 -14.84
C ARG A 145 13.05 -12.34 -14.48
N PRO A 146 14.11 -13.14 -14.68
CA PRO A 146 15.45 -12.74 -14.34
C PRO A 146 15.77 -11.46 -15.10
N VAL A 147 16.10 -10.42 -14.35
CA VAL A 147 16.77 -9.24 -14.88
C VAL A 147 18.17 -9.71 -15.29
N CYS A 148 18.33 -10.10 -16.56
CA CYS A 148 19.62 -10.11 -17.24
C CYS A 148 19.82 -8.76 -17.94
#